data_AF-A0A172U0F1-F1
#
_entry.id   AF-A0A172U0F1-F1
#
_cell.length_a   1.000
_cell.length_b   1.000
_cell.length_c   1.000
_cell.angle_alpha   90.00
_cell.angle_beta   90.00
_cell.angle_gamma   90.00
#
_symmetry.space_group_name_H-M   'P 1'
#
loop_
_entity.id
_entity.type
_entity.pdbx_description
1 polymer ?
#
loop_
_entity_poly.entity_id
_entity_poly.type
_entity_poly.pdbx_seq_one_letter_code
_entity_poly.pdbx_strand_id
1 'polypeptide(L)'
;MIKKINYKTTGKVAQPASDKPKAKRTSSRLFTSTVEYTMIANLVSQQYQTDNAVRYDALLAIPFEDRIPGLILKYGNKTMHKLLTMILKEFIASLGFPRYKQPTDTQVSVLACEIMLSSYEDFLALEDVILFLQRAKVNHYGAIKTLVNTTAILQLLERYRQARHQAYLKLKEQQELELKQIGPVARIAPEPTQLNDLFHQGVVVDMTKKMSG
;
A
#
# COMPACT_ATOMS: atom_id res chain seq x y z
N MET A 1 -23.21 30.93 62.70
CA MET A 1 -21.75 31.19 62.61
C MET A 1 -21.00 29.87 62.82
N ILE A 2 -20.49 29.27 61.75
CA ILE A 2 -19.82 27.97 61.77
C ILE A 2 -18.30 28.22 61.86
N LYS A 3 -17.66 27.67 62.91
CA LYS A 3 -16.21 27.77 63.15
C LYS A 3 -15.45 26.94 62.10
N LYS A 4 -14.52 27.58 61.39
CA LYS A 4 -13.60 26.92 60.45
C LYS A 4 -12.55 26.14 61.23
N ILE A 5 -12.51 24.82 61.03
CA ILE A 5 -11.46 23.95 61.56
C ILE A 5 -10.24 24.08 60.63
N ASN A 6 -9.10 24.44 61.21
CA ASN A 6 -7.85 24.72 60.52
C ASN A 6 -6.90 23.55 60.83
N TYR A 7 -6.65 22.66 59.86
CA TYR A 7 -5.70 21.56 60.04
C TYR A 7 -4.30 22.00 59.63
N LYS A 8 -3.44 22.23 60.62
CA LYS A 8 -1.98 22.27 60.46
C LYS A 8 -1.42 20.85 60.58
N THR A 9 -0.65 20.47 59.56
CA THR A 9 0.66 19.81 59.65
C THR A 9 0.78 18.46 60.38
N THR A 10 0.89 17.38 59.60
CA THR A 10 1.70 16.21 59.97
C THR A 10 2.86 16.06 58.98
N GLY A 11 4.07 15.90 59.53
CA GLY A 11 5.35 16.10 58.86
C GLY A 11 5.65 15.11 57.74
N LYS A 12 6.22 15.63 56.65
CA LYS A 12 7.01 14.84 55.70
C LYS A 12 8.45 14.76 56.20
N VAL A 13 8.87 13.56 56.56
CA VAL A 13 10.26 13.20 56.80
C VAL A 13 11.05 13.40 55.50
N ALA A 14 12.12 14.18 55.57
CA ALA A 14 13.04 14.42 54.47
C ALA A 14 13.85 13.16 54.16
N GLN A 15 13.74 12.64 52.93
CA GLN A 15 14.68 11.67 52.38
C GLN A 15 15.80 12.42 51.66
N PRO A 16 17.07 11.98 51.77
CA PRO A 16 18.19 12.70 51.19
C PRO A 16 18.18 12.61 49.66
N ALA A 17 18.48 13.76 49.05
CA ALA A 17 18.62 13.94 47.60
C ALA A 17 19.75 13.04 47.06
N SER A 18 19.37 12.06 46.25
CA SER A 18 20.30 11.42 45.31
C SER A 18 20.13 12.09 43.96
N ASP A 19 20.91 13.14 43.72
CA ASP A 19 21.07 13.76 42.41
C ASP A 19 21.78 12.78 41.47
N LYS A 20 20.99 11.92 40.83
CA LYS A 20 21.39 11.30 39.57
C LYS A 20 20.64 12.01 38.45
N PRO A 21 21.32 12.67 37.50
CA PRO A 21 20.64 13.26 36.36
C PRO A 21 19.96 12.13 35.58
N LYS A 22 18.62 12.15 35.55
CA LYS A 22 17.85 11.27 34.67
C LYS A 22 18.28 11.61 33.24
N ALA A 23 19.13 10.76 32.65
CA ALA A 23 19.50 10.85 31.25
C ALA A 23 18.22 10.89 30.42
N LYS A 24 17.95 12.05 29.80
CA LYS A 24 16.95 12.14 28.74
C LYS A 24 17.40 11.15 27.67
N ARG A 25 16.72 10.00 27.58
CA ARG A 25 16.86 9.07 26.47
C ARG A 25 16.55 9.83 25.19
N THR A 26 17.60 10.30 24.51
CA THR A 26 17.49 10.89 23.18
C THR A 26 16.98 9.79 22.27
N SER A 27 15.87 10.07 21.60
CA SER A 27 15.13 9.15 20.76
C SER A 27 15.97 8.67 19.57
N SER A 28 16.68 7.55 19.71
CA SER A 28 17.42 6.93 18.61
C SER A 28 16.52 6.29 17.53
N ARG A 29 15.23 6.07 17.82
CA ARG A 29 14.29 5.38 16.92
C ARG A 29 13.82 6.24 15.74
N LEU A 30 13.86 7.57 15.86
CA LEU A 30 13.46 8.47 14.78
C LEU A 30 14.43 8.40 13.61
N PHE A 31 15.72 8.23 13.88
CA PHE A 31 16.76 8.13 12.87
C PHE A 31 16.70 6.82 12.07
N THR A 32 16.36 5.70 12.70
CA THR A 32 16.25 4.42 11.98
C THR A 32 15.01 4.38 11.08
N SER A 33 13.88 4.90 11.56
CA SER A 33 12.62 4.98 10.80
C SER A 33 12.73 5.84 9.54
N THR A 34 13.50 6.92 9.59
CA THR A 34 13.76 7.82 8.45
C THR A 34 14.65 7.15 7.41
N VAL A 35 15.68 6.42 7.84
CA VAL A 35 16.58 5.68 6.94
C VAL A 35 15.85 4.54 6.21
N GLU A 36 15.03 3.76 6.92
CA GLU A 36 14.25 2.68 6.30
C GLU A 36 13.30 3.22 5.22
N TYR A 37 12.52 4.25 5.54
CA TYR A 37 11.63 4.86 4.55
C TYR A 37 12.39 5.41 3.35
N THR A 38 13.47 6.19 3.58
CA THR A 38 14.22 6.80 2.48
C THR A 38 14.84 5.76 1.56
N MET A 39 15.34 4.66 2.11
CA MET A 39 15.83 3.53 1.32
C MET A 39 14.72 2.91 0.45
N ILE A 40 13.58 2.58 1.04
CA ILE A 40 12.43 2.01 0.30
C ILE A 40 11.97 2.98 -0.78
N ALA A 41 11.81 4.26 -0.43
CA ALA A 41 11.36 5.30 -1.35
C ALA A 41 12.30 5.46 -2.54
N ASN A 42 13.61 5.43 -2.32
CA ASN A 42 14.60 5.50 -3.39
C ASN A 42 14.54 4.28 -4.32
N LEU A 43 14.40 3.08 -3.77
CA LEU A 43 14.27 1.85 -4.56
C LEU A 43 13.01 1.89 -5.43
N VAL A 44 11.88 2.34 -4.86
CA VAL A 44 10.62 2.49 -5.60
C VAL A 44 10.76 3.52 -6.73
N SER A 45 11.38 4.68 -6.48
CA SER A 45 11.63 5.66 -7.55
C SER A 45 12.51 5.09 -8.66
N GLN A 46 13.59 4.38 -8.32
CA GLN A 46 14.50 3.81 -9.31
C GLN A 46 13.82 2.78 -10.20
N GLN A 47 12.92 1.98 -9.63
CA GLN A 47 12.25 0.90 -10.36
C GLN A 47 11.05 1.38 -11.17
N TYR A 48 10.26 2.32 -10.63
CA TYR A 48 8.94 2.68 -11.16
C TYR A 48 8.82 4.14 -11.61
N GLN A 49 9.91 4.90 -11.61
CA GLN A 49 9.92 6.28 -12.09
C GLN A 49 11.02 6.47 -13.14
N THR A 50 10.69 7.19 -14.22
CA THR A 50 11.65 7.59 -15.26
C THR A 50 11.35 9.02 -15.64
N ASP A 51 12.34 9.91 -15.57
CA ASP A 51 12.22 11.33 -15.92
C ASP A 51 10.99 12.02 -15.29
N ASN A 52 10.75 11.75 -14.00
CA ASN A 52 9.59 12.19 -13.22
C ASN A 52 8.20 11.64 -13.65
N ALA A 53 8.14 10.82 -14.70
CA ALA A 53 6.96 10.08 -15.08
C ALA A 53 6.87 8.74 -14.33
N VAL A 54 5.66 8.32 -13.99
CA VAL A 54 5.41 7.03 -13.35
C VAL A 54 5.26 5.96 -14.41
N ARG A 55 5.99 4.86 -14.23
CA ARG A 55 5.90 3.66 -15.07
C ARG A 55 4.73 2.78 -14.62
N TYR A 56 3.54 3.18 -15.05
CA TYR A 56 2.30 2.47 -14.71
C TYR A 56 2.24 1.04 -15.28
N ASP A 57 2.91 0.79 -16.41
CA ASP A 57 3.12 -0.54 -16.98
C ASP A 57 3.73 -1.51 -15.95
N ALA A 58 4.84 -1.11 -15.34
CA ALA A 58 5.55 -1.92 -14.35
C ALA A 58 4.77 -2.07 -13.03
N LEU A 59 4.03 -1.03 -12.61
CA LEU A 59 3.20 -1.07 -11.40
C LEU A 59 1.97 -1.96 -11.57
N LEU A 60 1.34 -1.94 -12.74
CA LEU A 60 0.19 -2.79 -13.04
C LEU A 60 0.61 -4.27 -13.16
N ALA A 61 1.87 -4.54 -13.50
CA ALA A 61 2.43 -5.89 -13.52
C ALA A 61 2.73 -6.48 -12.12
N ILE A 62 2.65 -5.69 -11.04
CA ILE A 62 2.87 -6.20 -9.67
C ILE A 62 1.82 -7.29 -9.35
N PRO A 63 2.25 -8.49 -8.88
CA PRO A 63 1.35 -9.58 -8.51
C PRO A 63 0.36 -9.20 -7.42
N PHE A 64 -0.80 -9.84 -7.39
CA PHE A 64 -1.84 -9.57 -6.38
C PHE A 64 -1.37 -9.80 -4.94
N GLU A 65 -0.51 -10.79 -4.74
CA GLU A 65 0.04 -11.17 -3.42
C GLU A 65 0.95 -10.08 -2.84
N ASP A 66 1.59 -9.28 -3.69
CA ASP A 66 2.52 -8.23 -3.30
C ASP A 66 1.83 -6.85 -3.19
N ARG A 67 0.52 -6.78 -3.46
CA ARG A 67 -0.29 -5.56 -3.28
C ARG A 67 -0.78 -5.43 -1.83
N ILE A 68 -1.25 -4.25 -1.42
CA ILE A 68 -1.65 -3.99 -0.02
C ILE A 68 -2.62 -5.06 0.51
N PRO A 69 -3.71 -5.45 -0.20
CA PRO A 69 -4.57 -6.54 0.24
C PRO A 69 -3.85 -7.89 0.42
N GLY A 70 -2.95 -8.25 -0.49
CA GLY A 70 -2.15 -9.49 -0.41
C GLY A 70 -1.16 -9.46 0.76
N LEU A 71 -0.48 -8.34 0.96
CA LEU A 71 0.42 -8.11 2.09
C LEU A 71 -0.31 -8.13 3.44
N ILE A 72 -1.56 -7.65 3.48
CA ILE A 72 -2.41 -7.75 4.66
C ILE A 72 -2.70 -9.22 4.99
N LEU A 73 -3.02 -10.04 3.99
CA LEU A 73 -3.26 -11.48 4.19
C LEU A 73 -2.00 -12.20 4.68
N LYS A 74 -0.82 -11.82 4.15
CA LYS A 74 0.47 -12.47 4.47
C LYS A 74 1.05 -12.06 5.83
N TYR A 75 1.00 -10.77 6.17
CA TYR A 75 1.69 -10.20 7.34
C TYR A 75 0.74 -9.67 8.42
N GLY A 76 -0.55 -9.60 8.14
CA GLY A 76 -1.60 -9.16 9.06
C GLY A 76 -1.83 -7.65 9.09
N ASN A 77 -3.05 -7.27 9.49
CA ASN A 77 -3.52 -5.89 9.57
C ASN A 77 -2.60 -4.97 10.39
N LYS A 78 -2.13 -5.44 11.56
CA LYS A 78 -1.30 -4.62 12.46
C LYS A 78 0.04 -4.23 11.84
N THR A 79 0.66 -5.16 11.12
CA THR A 79 1.95 -4.95 10.47
C THR A 79 1.83 -3.95 9.33
N MET A 80 0.83 -4.13 8.46
CA MET A 80 0.59 -3.21 7.35
C MET A 80 0.16 -1.82 7.82
N HIS A 81 -0.69 -1.75 8.84
CA HIS A 81 -1.08 -0.47 9.45
C HIS A 81 0.14 0.29 9.98
N LYS A 82 1.03 -0.40 10.69
CA LYS A 82 2.28 0.18 11.22
C LYS A 82 3.19 0.68 10.09
N LEU A 83 3.34 -0.10 9.02
CA LEU A 83 4.17 0.24 7.87
C LEU A 83 3.64 1.49 7.14
N LEU A 84 2.35 1.54 6.83
CA LEU A 84 1.72 2.71 6.20
C LEU A 84 1.77 3.93 7.11
N THR A 85 1.54 3.76 8.41
CA THR A 85 1.67 4.85 9.38
C THR A 85 3.09 5.42 9.40
N MET A 86 4.12 4.57 9.35
CA MET A 86 5.52 5.01 9.28
C MET A 86 5.79 5.83 8.01
N ILE A 87 5.37 5.32 6.85
CA ILE A 87 5.51 5.99 5.55
C ILE A 87 4.82 7.38 5.56
N LEU A 88 3.58 7.44 6.05
CA LEU A 88 2.81 8.68 6.12
C LEU A 88 3.43 9.70 7.08
N LYS A 89 3.88 9.26 8.26
CA LYS A 89 4.55 10.15 9.23
C LYS A 89 5.80 10.77 8.64
N GLU A 90 6.58 9.99 7.90
CA GLU A 90 7.80 10.48 7.26
C GLU A 90 7.49 11.49 6.16
N PHE A 91 6.48 11.21 5.33
CA PHE A 91 5.99 12.16 4.35
C PHE A 91 5.57 13.50 5.00
N ILE A 92 4.77 13.45 6.07
CA ILE A 92 4.30 14.64 6.79
C ILE A 92 5.47 15.42 7.39
N ALA A 93 6.45 14.73 7.97
CA ALA A 93 7.65 15.34 8.52
C ALA A 93 8.46 16.07 7.42
N SER A 94 8.52 15.49 6.21
CA SER A 94 9.26 16.05 5.08
C SER A 94 8.71 17.36 4.51
N LEU A 95 7.44 17.70 4.81
CA LEU A 95 6.80 18.93 4.31
C LEU A 95 7.11 20.18 5.15
N GLY A 96 7.69 20.02 6.34
CA GLY A 96 8.14 21.15 7.17
C GLY A 96 7.01 22.06 7.68
N PHE A 97 5.77 21.58 7.75
CA PHE A 97 4.65 22.40 8.23
C PHE A 97 4.77 22.76 9.72
N PRO A 98 4.28 23.94 10.14
CA PRO A 98 4.08 24.23 11.56
C PRO A 98 3.13 23.23 12.22
N ARG A 99 3.32 22.95 13.52
CA ARG A 99 2.56 21.93 14.28
C ARG A 99 1.03 22.04 14.17
N TYR A 100 0.49 23.26 14.09
CA TYR A 100 -0.96 23.49 13.97
C TYR A 100 -1.54 23.16 12.59
N LYS A 101 -0.68 22.97 11.57
CA LYS A 101 -1.06 22.52 10.21
C LYS A 101 -0.77 21.04 9.97
N GLN A 102 -0.18 20.36 10.95
CA GLN A 102 0.11 18.93 10.91
C GLN A 102 -1.06 18.14 11.51
N PRO A 103 -1.39 16.96 10.96
CA PRO A 103 -2.35 16.06 11.57
C PRO A 103 -1.80 15.48 12.88
N THR A 104 -2.70 15.11 13.78
CA THR A 104 -2.35 14.34 14.99
C THR A 104 -1.93 12.93 14.63
N ASP A 105 -1.17 12.26 15.51
CA ASP A 105 -0.80 10.85 15.33
C ASP A 105 -2.02 9.94 15.11
N THR A 106 -3.15 10.24 15.77
CA THR A 106 -4.41 9.53 15.59
C THR A 106 -4.99 9.75 14.20
N GLN A 107 -4.95 10.97 13.66
CA GLN A 107 -5.39 11.27 12.30
C GLN A 107 -4.53 10.56 11.26
N VAL A 108 -3.21 10.50 11.46
CA VAL A 108 -2.31 9.74 10.55
C VAL A 108 -2.61 8.24 10.60
N SER A 109 -2.88 7.71 11.80
CA SER A 109 -3.30 6.32 11.99
C SER A 109 -4.63 6.02 11.30
N VAL A 110 -5.60 6.93 11.36
CA VAL A 110 -6.89 6.79 10.67
C VAL A 110 -6.70 6.83 9.16
N LEU A 111 -5.90 7.77 8.65
CA LEU A 111 -5.58 7.85 7.23
C LEU A 111 -4.92 6.56 6.70
N ALA A 112 -4.03 5.94 7.49
CA ALA A 112 -3.45 4.64 7.14
C ALA A 112 -4.54 3.55 7.01
N CYS A 113 -5.51 3.51 7.93
CA CYS A 113 -6.65 2.59 7.84
C CYS A 113 -7.52 2.86 6.60
N GLU A 114 -7.81 4.12 6.29
CA GLU A 114 -8.59 4.50 5.11
C GLU A 114 -7.92 4.07 3.81
N ILE A 115 -6.59 4.22 3.72
CA ILE A 115 -5.80 3.73 2.57
C ILE A 115 -5.86 2.19 2.49
N MET A 116 -5.71 1.49 3.63
CA MET A 116 -5.83 0.03 3.65
C MET A 116 -7.21 -0.44 3.18
N LEU A 117 -8.28 0.15 3.69
CA LEU A 117 -9.65 -0.23 3.33
C LEU A 117 -9.93 0.04 1.85
N SER A 118 -9.63 1.25 1.37
CA SER A 118 -9.83 1.61 -0.03
C SER A 118 -8.93 0.86 -1.00
N SER A 119 -7.83 0.25 -0.55
CA SER A 119 -6.93 -0.55 -1.40
C SER A 119 -7.56 -1.86 -1.88
N TYR A 120 -8.62 -2.34 -1.22
CA TYR A 120 -9.37 -3.52 -1.66
C TYR A 120 -10.21 -3.27 -2.92
N GLU A 121 -10.48 -2.01 -3.27
CA GLU A 121 -11.31 -1.66 -4.42
C GLU A 121 -10.54 -1.78 -5.74
N ASP A 122 -9.28 -1.32 -5.77
CA ASP A 122 -8.46 -1.22 -6.98
C ASP A 122 -7.14 -2.01 -6.90
N PHE A 123 -6.99 -2.81 -5.85
CA PHE A 123 -5.78 -3.55 -5.50
C PHE A 123 -4.54 -2.64 -5.54
N LEU A 124 -4.54 -1.60 -4.71
CA LEU A 124 -3.43 -0.66 -4.65
C LEU A 124 -2.15 -1.35 -4.12
N ALA A 125 -1.01 -1.11 -4.78
CA ALA A 125 0.29 -1.60 -4.30
C ALA A 125 0.90 -0.66 -3.24
N LEU A 126 1.92 -1.11 -2.49
CA LEU A 126 2.61 -0.24 -1.53
C LEU A 126 3.44 0.83 -2.26
N GLU A 127 4.03 0.43 -3.38
CA GLU A 127 4.81 1.23 -4.31
C GLU A 127 3.98 2.40 -4.85
N ASP A 128 2.70 2.15 -5.17
CA ASP A 128 1.76 3.18 -5.61
C ASP A 128 1.62 4.30 -4.56
N VAL A 129 1.46 3.93 -3.29
CA VAL A 129 1.35 4.90 -2.17
C VAL A 129 2.64 5.71 -2.06
N ILE A 130 3.80 5.07 -2.14
CA ILE A 130 5.09 5.73 -2.03
C ILE A 130 5.32 6.72 -3.18
N LEU A 131 5.06 6.32 -4.42
CA LEU A 131 5.17 7.20 -5.60
C LEU A 131 4.18 8.37 -5.52
N PHE A 132 2.96 8.11 -5.07
CA PHE A 132 1.97 9.15 -4.83
C PHE A 132 2.53 10.21 -3.84
N LEU A 133 3.05 9.78 -2.70
CA LEU A 133 3.59 10.69 -1.67
C LEU A 133 4.83 11.46 -2.17
N GLN A 134 5.72 10.80 -2.92
CA GLN A 134 6.88 11.47 -3.53
C GLN A 134 6.46 12.56 -4.52
N ARG A 135 5.48 12.28 -5.37
CA ARG A 135 4.94 13.26 -6.33
C ARG A 135 4.18 14.38 -5.63
N ALA A 136 3.49 14.08 -4.53
CA ALA A 136 2.84 15.09 -3.69
C ALA A 136 3.88 16.02 -3.05
N LYS A 137 5.04 15.52 -2.63
CA LYS A 137 6.14 16.31 -2.04
C LYS A 137 6.69 17.36 -3.02
N VAL A 138 6.76 17.03 -4.31
CA VAL A 138 7.20 17.97 -5.37
C VAL A 138 6.05 18.81 -5.95
N ASN A 139 4.90 18.85 -5.27
CA ASN A 139 3.70 19.62 -5.67
C ASN A 139 3.10 19.22 -7.03
N HIS A 140 3.30 17.97 -7.48
CA HIS A 140 2.76 17.50 -8.77
C HIS A 140 1.23 17.63 -8.85
N TYR A 141 0.53 17.47 -7.72
CA TYR A 141 -0.93 17.57 -7.63
C TYR A 141 -1.42 18.96 -7.17
N GLY A 142 -0.52 19.93 -7.08
CA GLY A 142 -0.76 21.26 -6.50
C GLY A 142 -0.19 21.42 -5.09
N ALA A 143 -0.16 22.67 -4.61
CA ALA A 143 0.42 23.01 -3.32
C ALA A 143 -0.48 22.55 -2.15
N ILE A 144 0.06 21.69 -1.29
CA ILE A 144 -0.59 21.28 -0.05
C ILE A 144 -0.41 22.39 0.99
N LYS A 145 -1.50 23.05 1.38
CA LYS A 145 -1.45 24.18 2.35
C LYS A 145 -1.52 23.74 3.81
N THR A 146 -2.19 22.62 4.06
CA THR A 146 -2.44 22.05 5.39
C THR A 146 -2.77 20.57 5.27
N LEU A 147 -2.44 19.78 6.28
CA LEU A 147 -2.76 18.37 6.39
C LEU A 147 -3.62 18.03 7.61
N VAL A 148 -4.14 19.05 8.29
CA VAL A 148 -5.10 18.86 9.41
C VAL A 148 -6.34 18.10 8.95
N ASN A 149 -6.77 18.35 7.71
CA ASN A 149 -7.84 17.59 7.08
C ASN A 149 -7.23 16.48 6.21
N THR A 150 -7.32 15.23 6.69
CA THR A 150 -6.80 14.04 5.99
C THR A 150 -7.56 13.73 4.71
N THR A 151 -8.82 14.19 4.57
CA THR A 151 -9.62 14.03 3.34
C THR A 151 -8.94 14.65 2.12
N ALA A 152 -8.16 15.72 2.30
CA ALA A 152 -7.41 16.34 1.21
C ALA A 152 -6.38 15.36 0.61
N ILE A 153 -5.70 14.57 1.44
CA ILE A 153 -4.74 13.56 0.94
C ILE A 153 -5.48 12.49 0.14
N LEU A 154 -6.62 12.01 0.63
CA LEU A 154 -7.41 11.00 -0.08
C LEU A 154 -7.91 11.49 -1.45
N GLN A 155 -8.33 12.76 -1.55
CA GLN A 155 -8.71 13.35 -2.84
C GLN A 155 -7.54 13.42 -3.83
N LEU A 156 -6.33 13.72 -3.34
CA LEU A 156 -5.13 13.70 -4.19
C LEU A 156 -4.74 12.27 -4.58
N LEU A 157 -4.90 11.31 -3.66
CA LEU A 157 -4.69 9.90 -3.95
C LEU A 157 -5.68 9.40 -5.02
N GLU A 158 -6.93 9.87 -4.99
CA GLU A 158 -7.94 9.54 -6.00
C GLU A 158 -7.53 10.03 -7.39
N ARG A 159 -6.94 11.22 -7.50
CA ARG A 159 -6.37 11.69 -8.78
C ARG A 159 -5.25 10.77 -9.29
N TYR A 160 -4.41 10.26 -8.39
CA TYR A 160 -3.39 9.28 -8.76
C TYR A 160 -4.01 7.96 -9.23
N ARG A 161 -5.05 7.46 -8.53
CA ARG A 161 -5.78 6.24 -8.93
C ARG A 161 -6.45 6.38 -10.28
N GLN A 162 -7.04 7.54 -10.58
CA GLN A 162 -7.61 7.85 -11.89
C GLN A 162 -6.54 7.82 -12.99
N ALA A 163 -5.37 8.40 -12.75
CA ALA A 163 -4.26 8.35 -13.70
C ALA A 163 -3.76 6.91 -13.93
N ARG A 164 -3.66 6.11 -12.86
CA ARG A 164 -3.33 4.68 -12.93
C ARG A 164 -4.38 3.89 -13.73
N HIS A 165 -5.67 4.16 -13.49
CA HIS A 165 -6.76 3.50 -14.22
C HIS A 165 -6.75 3.87 -15.72
N GLN A 166 -6.51 5.13 -16.06
CA GLN A 166 -6.35 5.55 -17.46
C GLN A 166 -5.17 4.85 -18.13
N ALA A 167 -4.05 4.68 -17.43
CA ALA A 167 -2.90 3.94 -17.93
C ALA A 167 -3.24 2.45 -18.16
N TYR A 168 -4.01 1.84 -17.25
CA TYR A 168 -4.51 0.47 -17.42
C TYR A 168 -5.38 0.32 -18.68
N LEU A 169 -6.33 1.23 -18.91
CA LEU A 169 -7.16 1.20 -20.11
C LEU A 169 -6.33 1.29 -21.40
N LYS A 170 -5.36 2.20 -21.43
CA LYS A 170 -4.43 2.34 -22.57
C LYS A 170 -3.62 1.07 -22.83
N LEU A 171 -3.09 0.45 -21.77
CA LEU A 171 -2.30 -0.77 -21.86
C LEU A 171 -3.16 -1.94 -22.37
N LYS A 172 -4.40 -2.05 -21.87
CA LYS A 172 -5.37 -3.04 -22.35
C LYS A 172 -5.70 -2.83 -23.83
N GLU A 173 -5.96 -1.59 -24.25
CA GLU A 173 -6.20 -1.27 -25.67
C GLU A 173 -5.01 -1.64 -26.55
N GLN A 174 -3.78 -1.37 -26.10
CA GLN A 174 -2.56 -1.75 -26.82
C GLN A 174 -2.44 -3.27 -26.99
N GLN A 175 -2.66 -4.04 -25.92
CA GLN A 175 -2.65 -5.51 -25.98
C GLN A 175 -3.72 -6.05 -26.93
N GLU A 176 -4.93 -5.48 -26.90
CA GLU A 176 -5.99 -5.87 -27.82
C GLU A 176 -5.66 -5.53 -29.28
N LEU A 177 -5.01 -4.39 -29.54
CA LEU A 177 -4.55 -4.01 -30.87
C LEU A 177 -3.45 -4.95 -31.37
N GLU A 178 -2.48 -5.31 -30.52
CA GLU A 178 -1.43 -6.28 -30.82
C GLU A 178 -2.04 -7.65 -31.17
N LEU A 179 -2.98 -8.14 -30.37
CA LEU A 179 -3.70 -9.39 -30.65
C LEU A 179 -4.50 -9.33 -31.96
N LYS A 180 -5.10 -8.18 -32.28
CA LYS A 180 -5.79 -7.98 -33.58
C LYS A 180 -4.82 -7.96 -34.75
N GLN A 181 -3.63 -7.39 -34.59
CA GLN A 181 -2.59 -7.31 -35.62
C GLN A 181 -1.94 -8.66 -35.92
N ILE A 182 -1.84 -9.56 -34.93
CA ILE A 182 -1.30 -10.92 -35.10
C ILE A 182 -2.14 -11.76 -36.10
N GLY A 183 -3.37 -11.34 -36.42
CA GLY A 183 -4.25 -12.02 -37.37
C GLY A 183 -4.89 -13.30 -36.79
N PRO A 184 -5.69 -14.05 -37.57
CA PRO A 184 -6.43 -15.22 -37.08
C PRO A 184 -5.52 -16.45 -36.91
N VAL A 185 -4.47 -16.37 -36.09
CA VAL A 185 -3.50 -17.47 -35.89
C VAL A 185 -4.03 -18.59 -34.99
N ALA A 186 -5.22 -18.45 -34.39
CA ALA A 186 -5.82 -19.49 -33.53
C ALA A 186 -7.34 -19.69 -33.71
N ARG A 187 -7.84 -19.62 -34.96
CA ARG A 187 -9.04 -20.42 -35.34
C ARG A 187 -8.66 -21.70 -36.06
N ILE A 188 -7.41 -22.15 -35.94
CA ILE A 188 -7.07 -23.54 -36.17
C ILE A 188 -7.59 -24.27 -34.93
N ALA A 189 -8.90 -24.52 -34.91
CA ALA A 189 -9.33 -25.77 -34.30
C ALA A 189 -8.41 -26.84 -34.92
N PRO A 190 -7.83 -27.78 -34.14
CA PRO A 190 -7.41 -29.02 -34.78
C PRO A 190 -8.59 -29.43 -35.66
N GLU A 191 -8.33 -29.74 -36.94
CA GLU A 191 -9.40 -30.10 -37.88
C GLU A 191 -10.43 -30.93 -37.13
N PRO A 192 -11.74 -30.57 -37.18
CA PRO A 192 -12.73 -31.23 -36.38
C PRO A 192 -12.56 -32.72 -36.60
N THR A 193 -12.08 -33.43 -35.57
CA THR A 193 -11.72 -34.83 -35.70
C THR A 193 -12.97 -35.51 -36.18
N GLN A 194 -12.94 -36.03 -37.41
CA GLN A 194 -14.14 -36.60 -38.00
C GLN A 194 -14.60 -37.72 -37.08
N LEU A 195 -15.91 -37.79 -36.80
CA LEU A 195 -16.47 -38.75 -35.85
C LEU A 195 -15.97 -40.19 -36.13
N ASN A 196 -15.72 -40.52 -37.40
CA ASN A 196 -15.14 -41.78 -37.85
C ASN A 196 -13.75 -42.08 -37.28
N ASP A 197 -12.85 -41.10 -37.17
CA ASP A 197 -11.50 -41.32 -36.63
C ASP A 197 -11.53 -41.60 -35.12
N LEU A 198 -12.50 -41.01 -34.40
CA LEU A 198 -12.77 -41.31 -32.99
C LEU A 198 -13.30 -42.75 -32.79
N PHE A 199 -14.11 -43.26 -33.71
CA PHE A 199 -14.60 -44.64 -33.66
C PHE A 199 -13.52 -45.67 -34.01
N HIS A 200 -12.53 -45.32 -34.83
CA HIS A 200 -11.41 -46.21 -35.14
C HIS A 200 -10.32 -46.25 -34.06
N GLN A 201 -10.21 -45.20 -33.24
CA GLN A 201 -9.29 -45.16 -32.09
C GLN A 201 -9.90 -45.69 -30.78
N GLY A 202 -11.22 -45.87 -30.73
CA GLY A 202 -11.90 -46.52 -29.62
C GLY A 202 -11.66 -48.02 -29.62
N VAL A 203 -10.94 -48.54 -28.62
CA VAL A 203 -10.90 -49.98 -28.34
C VAL A 203 -12.33 -50.43 -28.05
N VAL A 204 -12.91 -51.22 -28.96
CA VAL A 204 -14.21 -51.87 -28.74
C VAL A 204 -14.02 -52.87 -27.60
N VAL A 205 -14.36 -52.46 -26.38
CA VAL A 205 -14.42 -53.36 -25.23
C VAL A 205 -15.66 -54.21 -25.42
N ASP A 206 -15.45 -55.42 -25.92
CA ASP A 206 -16.49 -56.41 -26.12
C ASP A 206 -17.05 -56.85 -24.76
N MET A 207 -18.18 -56.28 -24.35
CA MET A 207 -18.79 -56.51 -23.03
C MET A 207 -19.30 -57.95 -22.84
N THR A 208 -19.21 -58.79 -23.87
CA THR A 208 -19.58 -60.21 -23.82
C THR A 208 -18.44 -61.12 -23.35
N LYS A 209 -17.18 -60.62 -23.37
CA LYS A 209 -16.03 -61.36 -22.85
C LYS A 209 -15.83 -61.06 -21.36
N LYS A 210 -16.32 -61.97 -20.51
CA LYS A 210 -15.95 -62.01 -19.09
C LYS A 210 -14.42 -62.05 -18.97
N MET A 211 -13.84 -61.04 -18.33
CA MET A 211 -12.45 -61.06 -17.89
C MET A 211 -12.31 -62.18 -16.85
N SER A 212 -11.63 -63.26 -17.23
CA SER A 212 -11.18 -64.33 -16.35
C SER A 212 -9.66 -64.18 -16.20
N GLY A 213 -9.20 -64.00 -14.95
CA GLY A 213 -7.78 -64.03 -14.56
C GLY A 213 -7.22 -62.67 -14.22
#